data_AF-A0A161Y1Y9-F1
#
_entry.id   AF-A0A161Y1Y9-F1
#
_cell.length_a   1.000
_cell.length_b   1.000
_cell.length_c   1.000
_cell.angle_alpha   90.00
_cell.angle_beta   90.00
_cell.angle_gamma   90.00
#
_symmetry.space_group_name_H-M   'P 1'
#
loop_
_entity.id
_entity.type
_entity.pdbx_description
1 polymer ?
#
loop_
_entity_poly.entity_id
_entity_poly.type
_entity_poly.pdbx_seq_one_letter_code
_entity_poly.pdbx_strand_id
1 'polypeptide(L)'
;MKGVYMDVCLALGILVSELNEEPWSGKLITFNTNLELQKFEGEDLRLTVNFVRGLEVGSATNFQKGFHVILKLAEAGKLKEEQMIKR
;
A
#
# COMPACT_ATOMS: atom_id res chain seq x y z
N MET A 1 5.41 -15.15 -3.81
CA MET A 1 6.80 -14.80 -3.44
C MET A 1 7.08 -15.31 -2.03
N LYS A 2 8.30 -15.78 -1.71
CA LYS A 2 8.68 -16.22 -0.36
C LYS A 2 10.15 -15.88 -0.08
N GLY A 3 10.53 -15.76 1.19
CA GLY A 3 11.91 -15.53 1.63
C GLY A 3 12.32 -14.05 1.71
N VAL A 4 13.62 -13.81 1.85
CA VAL A 4 14.23 -12.49 2.15
C VAL A 4 13.76 -11.38 1.22
N TYR A 5 13.55 -11.67 -0.07
CA TYR A 5 13.03 -10.68 -1.02
C TYR A 5 11.64 -10.15 -0.64
N MET A 6 10.76 -11.01 -0.14
CA MET A 6 9.44 -10.59 0.33
C MET A 6 9.57 -9.71 1.58
N ASP A 7 10.46 -10.09 2.51
CA ASP A 7 10.67 -9.33 3.74
C ASP A 7 11.22 -7.92 3.47
N VAL A 8 12.15 -7.78 2.52
CA VAL A 8 12.66 -6.48 2.08
C VAL A 8 11.56 -5.64 1.43
N CYS A 9 10.76 -6.21 0.53
CA CYS A 9 9.65 -5.49 -0.10
C CYS A 9 8.60 -5.03 0.91
N LEU A 10 8.27 -5.88 1.90
CA LEU A 10 7.34 -5.53 2.98
C LEU A 10 7.88 -4.39 3.84
N ALA A 11 9.13 -4.49 4.27
CA ALA A 11 9.78 -3.47 5.09
C ALA A 11 9.82 -2.12 4.36
N LEU A 12 10.17 -2.11 3.08
CA LEU A 12 10.15 -0.90 2.25
C LEU A 12 8.75 -0.35 2.07
N GLY A 13 7.76 -1.20 1.81
CA GLY A 13 6.36 -0.78 1.66
C GLY A 13 5.83 -0.12 2.93
N ILE A 14 6.04 -0.76 4.09
CA ILE A 14 5.61 -0.22 5.39
C ILE A 14 6.30 1.12 5.65
N LEU A 15 7.63 1.17 5.53
CA LEU A 15 8.41 2.39 5.78
C LEU A 15 7.93 3.56 4.91
N VAL A 16 7.80 3.34 3.59
CA VAL A 16 7.34 4.39 2.66
C VAL A 16 5.91 4.81 2.99
N SER A 17 5.04 3.87 3.36
CA SER A 17 3.66 4.18 3.73
C SER A 17 3.56 5.02 5.00
N GLU A 18 4.37 4.75 6.02
CA GLU A 18 4.40 5.54 7.27
C GLU A 18 5.00 6.93 7.07
N LEU A 19 5.95 7.08 6.15
CA LEU A 19 6.55 8.38 5.82
C LEU A 19 5.62 9.30 5.01
N ASN A 20 4.55 8.76 4.44
CA ASN A 20 3.57 9.58 3.74
C ASN A 20 2.64 10.30 4.71
N GLU A 21 2.20 11.50 4.31
CA GLU A 21 1.19 12.26 5.03
C GLU A 21 -0.23 11.74 4.75
N GLU A 22 -1.20 12.13 5.58
CA GLU A 22 -2.61 11.90 5.25
C GLU A 22 -2.97 12.61 3.94
N PRO A 23 -3.76 11.97 3.06
CA PRO A 23 -4.58 10.77 3.29
C PRO A 23 -3.90 9.45 2.89
N TRP A 24 -2.59 9.42 2.66
CA TRP A 24 -1.88 8.23 2.16
C TRP A 24 -1.17 7.44 3.26
N SER A 25 -0.92 8.08 4.40
CA SER A 25 -0.27 7.49 5.56
C SER A 25 -0.93 6.16 5.99
N GLY A 26 -0.08 5.15 6.23
CA GLY A 26 -0.49 3.84 6.76
C GLY A 26 -1.31 2.98 5.79
N LYS A 27 -1.26 3.27 4.48
CA LYS A 27 -1.98 2.54 3.43
C LYS A 27 -1.02 1.86 2.45
N LEU A 28 -1.36 0.65 2.03
CA LEU A 28 -0.62 -0.16 1.06
C LEU A 28 -1.56 -0.67 -0.02
N ILE A 29 -1.08 -0.72 -1.26
CA ILE A 29 -1.80 -1.37 -2.36
C ILE A 29 -1.32 -2.82 -2.43
N THR A 30 -2.24 -3.78 -2.38
CA THR A 30 -1.93 -5.22 -2.49
C THR A 30 -1.30 -5.52 -3.85
N PHE A 31 -0.42 -6.53 -3.95
CA PHE A 31 0.26 -6.88 -5.20
C PHE A 31 -0.37 -8.11 -5.84
N ASN A 32 -1.58 -7.97 -6.40
CA ASN A 32 -2.29 -9.06 -7.08
C ASN A 32 -3.18 -8.53 -8.24
N THR A 33 -4.04 -9.36 -8.81
CA THR A 33 -4.93 -8.99 -9.94
C THR A 33 -6.11 -8.10 -9.54
N ASN A 34 -6.45 -8.10 -8.25
CA ASN A 34 -7.46 -7.30 -7.58
C ASN A 34 -6.77 -6.34 -6.60
N LEU A 35 -6.11 -5.34 -7.18
CA LEU A 35 -5.42 -4.31 -6.40
C LEU A 35 -6.42 -3.57 -5.51
N GLU A 36 -6.19 -3.65 -4.21
CA GLU A 36 -6.98 -3.00 -3.17
C GLU A 36 -6.07 -2.16 -2.29
N LEU A 37 -6.57 -1.00 -1.87
CA LEU A 37 -5.89 -0.18 -0.89
C LEU A 37 -6.29 -0.66 0.51
N GLN A 38 -5.31 -1.16 1.24
CA GLN A 38 -5.47 -1.68 2.59
C GLN A 38 -4.80 -0.72 3.56
N LYS A 39 -5.54 -0.24 4.56
CA LYS A 39 -4.95 0.43 5.70
C LYS A 39 -4.48 -0.67 6.65
N PHE A 40 -3.19 -0.70 6.96
CA PHE A 40 -2.71 -1.65 7.95
C PHE A 40 -2.93 -1.10 9.36
N GLU A 41 -3.22 -2.02 10.27
CA GLU A 41 -3.43 -1.74 11.69
C GLU A 41 -2.43 -2.56 12.50
N GLY A 42 -1.78 -1.92 13.46
CA GLY A 42 -0.78 -2.56 14.30
C GLY A 42 -0.27 -1.57 15.35
N GLU A 43 -0.33 -1.99 16.61
CA GLU A 43 0.23 -1.20 17.72
C GLU A 43 1.77 -1.21 17.70
N ASP A 44 2.36 -2.21 17.04
CA ASP A 44 3.79 -2.35 16.85
C ASP A 44 4.15 -2.88 15.45
N LEU A 45 5.43 -2.73 15.09
CA LEU A 45 5.96 -3.15 13.79
C LEU A 45 5.74 -4.64 13.50
N ARG A 46 5.78 -5.50 14.52
CA ARG A 46 5.62 -6.96 14.35
C ARG A 46 4.19 -7.28 13.93
N LEU A 47 3.20 -6.65 14.55
CA LEU A 47 1.79 -6.76 14.17
C LEU A 47 1.56 -6.27 12.75
N THR A 48 2.12 -5.10 12.40
CA THR A 48 2.05 -4.55 11.03
C THR A 48 2.65 -5.51 10.01
N VAL A 49 3.86 -6.03 10.25
CA VAL A 49 4.50 -6.97 9.33
C VAL A 49 3.68 -8.26 9.17
N ASN A 50 3.11 -8.79 10.24
CA ASN A 50 2.27 -9.99 10.18
C ASN A 50 0.97 -9.73 9.40
N PHE A 51 0.35 -8.56 9.59
CA PHE A 51 -0.82 -8.15 8.82
C PHE A 51 -0.51 -8.11 7.32
N VAL A 52 0.55 -7.38 6.93
CA VAL A 52 0.91 -7.21 5.51
C VAL A 52 1.37 -8.53 4.88
N ARG A 53 2.02 -9.44 5.65
CA ARG A 53 2.33 -10.81 5.18
C ARG A 53 1.09 -11.66 4.89
N GLY A 54 -0.02 -11.40 5.58
CA GLY A 54 -1.30 -12.07 5.36
C GLY A 54 -2.04 -11.56 4.12
N LEU A 55 -1.66 -10.40 3.59
CA LEU A 55 -2.27 -9.87 2.37
C LEU A 55 -1.92 -10.75 1.17
N GLU A 56 -2.90 -10.98 0.30
CA GLU A 56 -2.73 -11.81 -0.88
C GLU A 56 -1.75 -11.16 -1.87
N VAL A 57 -0.63 -11.85 -2.12
CA VAL A 57 0.38 -11.47 -3.12
C VAL A 57 0.28 -12.44 -4.30
N GLY A 58 -0.18 -11.93 -5.44
CA GLY A 58 -0.39 -12.68 -6.67
C GLY A 58 0.83 -12.68 -7.60
N SER A 59 0.77 -13.44 -8.68
CA SER A 59 1.83 -13.56 -9.70
C SER A 59 1.75 -12.52 -10.82
N ALA A 60 0.65 -11.79 -10.93
CA ALA A 60 0.42 -10.77 -11.95
C ALA A 60 -0.16 -9.49 -11.33
N THR A 61 0.57 -8.38 -11.45
CA THR A 61 0.15 -7.06 -10.96
C THR A 61 -0.43 -6.25 -12.10
N ASN A 62 -1.66 -5.77 -11.95
CA ASN A 62 -2.29 -4.89 -12.95
C ASN A 62 -2.05 -3.42 -12.61
N PHE A 63 -0.90 -2.88 -12.99
CA PHE A 63 -0.52 -1.50 -12.65
C PHE A 63 -1.57 -0.43 -13.03
N GLN A 64 -2.27 -0.62 -14.15
CA GLN A 64 -3.31 0.30 -14.58
C GLN A 64 -4.47 0.37 -13.57
N LYS A 65 -4.90 -0.77 -13.02
CA LYS A 65 -5.87 -0.80 -11.92
C LYS A 65 -5.34 -0.09 -10.68
N GLY A 66 -4.03 -0.17 -10.42
CA GLY A 66 -3.40 0.48 -9.26
C GLY A 66 -3.53 2.00 -9.33
N PHE A 67 -3.21 2.58 -10.49
CA PHE A 67 -3.43 4.01 -10.72
C PHE A 67 -4.92 4.40 -10.61
N HIS A 68 -5.82 3.54 -11.08
CA HIS A 68 -7.25 3.80 -10.96
C HIS A 68 -7.74 3.78 -9.50
N VAL A 69 -7.20 2.91 -8.63
CA VAL A 69 -7.49 2.90 -7.19
C VAL A 69 -7.01 4.20 -6.54
N ILE A 70 -5.79 4.65 -6.86
CA ILE A 70 -5.24 5.92 -6.36
C ILE A 70 -6.14 7.09 -6.78
N LEU A 71 -6.53 7.15 -8.05
CA LEU A 71 -7.40 8.20 -8.58
C LEU A 71 -8.77 8.19 -7.91
N LYS A 72 -9.39 7.02 -7.74
CA LYS A 72 -10.68 6.88 -7.03
C LYS A 72 -10.63 7.39 -5.60
N LEU A 73 -9.56 7.11 -4.87
CA LEU A 73 -9.40 7.65 -3.52
C LEU A 73 -9.25 9.16 -3.55
N ALA A 74 -8.46 9.69 -4.50
CA ALA A 74 -8.28 11.12 -4.65
C ALA A 74 -9.59 11.84 -4.94
N GLU A 75 -10.41 11.29 -5.86
CA GLU A 75 -11.74 11.81 -6.19
C GLU A 75 -12.68 11.75 -4.97
N ALA A 76 -12.73 10.60 -4.28
CA ALA A 76 -13.58 10.43 -3.10
C ALA A 76 -13.18 11.35 -1.94
N GLY A 77 -11.88 11.54 -1.74
CA GLY A 77 -11.31 12.45 -0.74
C GLY A 77 -11.31 13.92 -1.14
N LYS A 78 -11.72 14.25 -2.38
CA LYS A 78 -11.65 15.60 -2.97
C LYS A 78 -10.25 16.21 -2.81
N LEU A 79 -9.23 15.39 -3.05
CA LEU A 79 -7.85 15.79 -2.85
C LEU A 79 -7.45 16.85 -3.86
N LYS A 80 -6.72 17.85 -3.38
CA LYS A 80 -6.04 18.79 -4.27
C LYS A 80 -4.80 18.14 -4.88
N GLU A 81 -4.34 18.69 -5.99
CA GLU A 81 -3.11 18.25 -6.64
C GLU A 81 -1.92 18.24 -5.66
N GLU A 82 -1.85 19.20 -4.74
CA GLU A 82 -0.75 19.27 -3.77
C GLU A 82 -0.75 18.09 -2.78
N GLN A 83 -1.90 17.44 -2.57
CA GLN A 83 -2.11 16.32 -1.65
C GLN A 83 -1.95 14.96 -2.36
N MET A 84 -1.70 14.93 -3.67
CA MET A 84 -1.40 13.69 -4.39
C MET A 84 -0.02 13.17 -4.03
N ILE A 85 0.18 11.85 -4.17
CA ILE A 85 1.50 11.22 -3.97
C ILE A 85 2.52 11.85 -4.93
N LYS A 86 3.59 12.42 -4.38
CA LYS A 86 4.71 13.02 -5.13
C LYS A 86 5.89 12.04 -5.20
N ARG A 87 6.74 12.22 -6.20
CA ARG A 87 7.95 11.40 -6.41
C ARG A 87 9.10 11.85 -5.53
#